data_AF-A0A922HXI2-F1
#
_entry.id   AF-A0A922HXI2-F1
#
_cell.length_a   1.000
_cell.length_b   1.000
_cell.length_c   1.000
_cell.angle_alpha   90.00
_cell.angle_beta   90.00
_cell.angle_gamma   90.00
#
_symmetry.space_group_name_H-M   'P 1'
#
loop_
_entity.id
_entity.type
_entity.pdbx_description
1 polymer ?
#
loop_
_entity_poly.entity_id
_entity_poly.type
_entity_poly.pdbx_seq_one_letter_code
_entity_poly.pdbx_strand_id
1 'polypeptide(L)'
;MYQRQIGIKRGKSNDQIMDTANKMQRQLGGGYMNSGSNDDDENEPVIDDQDDQREILSTTINYGQRGKTTSTPYNPANSNPNTTSGSSNSSTNSSVISRPSLTTKRDIEFVRMTLEEVGSIGNTIDEFTKKRIIASLEIVLLLQDEVLEAYSRLDAETNLRRQLKKSKLNDETEPLRNEINEIKSTMMMMNETMMKMNQQQQLTTTIIENQPALPPPPPPQSPTTYSGILKKAMASCSNDPCLKTVVTITGNDDAELTKREITNKVIPAQHGIRIKDTVKLRDGKFLVNFKSPSSKRKFENILAQDGKFKYSDSGRLQPTVHMKGLSVAYQEEMIPGLIALYNPEIAKFLDENSLEVDKVIEVKKKKQNPAKPHLCNVIMKVKPEIRNILINELNGRVNIEYSYIHVEDMSPLRQCFHCFGFKHIAEYCPRKNRQICLHCGGEHLISECMNREDAPTCLNCRIEQLPSQRNHMATSRDCPVMLRIMKNSLNQVNYA
;
A
#
# COMPACT_ATOMS: atom_id res chain seq x y z
N MET A 1 -29.58 34.41 45.79
CA MET A 1 -29.52 35.23 44.56
C MET A 1 -28.45 34.66 43.64
N TYR A 2 -28.87 34.34 42.41
CA TYR A 2 -28.10 34.09 41.18
C TYR A 2 -27.26 32.81 41.00
N GLN A 3 -27.95 31.83 40.39
CA GLN A 3 -27.43 30.87 39.40
C GLN A 3 -26.79 31.59 38.19
N ARG A 4 -25.76 31.01 37.57
CA ARG A 4 -25.45 31.23 36.15
C ARG A 4 -25.25 29.91 35.42
N GLN A 5 -25.95 29.83 34.30
CA GLN A 5 -26.10 28.71 33.37
C GLN A 5 -24.86 28.54 32.51
N ILE A 6 -24.47 27.28 32.26
CA ILE A 6 -23.56 26.91 31.17
C ILE A 6 -24.44 26.46 30.01
N GLY A 7 -24.47 27.28 28.95
CA GLY A 7 -25.19 27.01 27.72
C GLY A 7 -24.46 26.00 26.85
N ILE A 8 -25.15 24.91 26.53
CA ILE A 8 -24.79 23.92 25.52
C ILE A 8 -24.88 24.57 24.14
N LYS A 9 -23.77 24.71 23.41
CA LYS A 9 -23.79 25.08 21.99
C LYS A 9 -24.12 23.83 21.17
N ARG A 10 -25.31 23.82 20.57
CA ARG A 10 -25.77 22.83 19.59
C ARG A 10 -24.87 22.87 18.34
N GLY A 11 -24.52 21.68 17.84
CA GLY A 11 -23.83 21.49 16.57
C GLY A 11 -24.66 22.04 15.40
N LYS A 12 -23.96 22.51 14.37
CA LYS A 12 -24.56 22.95 13.11
C LYS A 12 -25.15 21.74 12.38
N SER A 13 -26.30 21.90 11.74
CA SER A 13 -26.92 20.86 10.91
C SER A 13 -26.10 20.58 9.65
N ASN A 14 -26.20 19.36 9.11
CA ASN A 14 -25.50 18.93 7.89
C ASN A 14 -25.75 19.87 6.69
N ASP A 15 -26.93 20.50 6.61
CA ASP A 15 -27.24 21.47 5.57
C ASP A 15 -26.32 22.69 5.62
N GLN A 16 -25.90 23.14 6.81
CA GLN A 16 -25.00 24.30 6.96
C GLN A 16 -23.55 23.98 6.58
N ILE A 17 -23.16 22.69 6.61
CA ILE A 17 -21.83 22.24 6.17
C ILE A 17 -21.79 22.16 4.64
N MET A 18 -22.83 21.61 4.01
CA MET A 18 -22.96 21.58 2.56
C MET A 18 -23.08 22.98 1.95
N ASP A 19 -23.79 23.89 2.61
CA ASP A 19 -23.92 25.28 2.13
C ASP A 19 -22.59 26.05 2.23
N THR A 20 -21.75 25.71 3.22
CA THR A 20 -20.40 26.30 3.36
C THR A 20 -19.44 25.77 2.29
N ALA A 21 -19.52 24.46 1.96
CA ALA A 21 -18.73 23.85 0.89
C ALA A 21 -19.11 24.42 -0.50
N ASN A 22 -20.40 24.56 -0.77
CA ASN A 22 -20.90 25.16 -2.01
C ASN A 22 -20.55 26.65 -2.14
N LYS A 23 -20.49 27.40 -1.03
CA LYS A 23 -20.05 28.81 -1.03
C LYS A 23 -18.58 28.98 -1.39
N MET A 24 -17.71 28.07 -0.95
CA MET A 24 -16.28 28.11 -1.30
C MET A 24 -16.04 27.75 -2.77
N GLN A 25 -16.86 26.85 -3.35
CA GLN A 25 -16.79 26.49 -4.76
C GLN A 25 -17.15 27.67 -5.69
N ARG A 26 -18.06 28.57 -5.26
CA ARG A 26 -18.42 29.79 -6.00
C ARG A 26 -17.40 30.92 -5.89
N GLN A 27 -16.50 30.89 -4.91
CA GLN A 27 -15.45 31.91 -4.75
C GLN A 27 -14.17 31.61 -5.55
N LEU A 28 -14.05 30.40 -6.11
CA LEU A 28 -12.89 29.97 -6.91
C LEU A 28 -13.21 29.81 -8.41
N GLY A 29 -14.47 29.97 -8.82
CA GLY A 29 -14.89 29.96 -10.21
C GLY A 29 -15.04 31.37 -10.77
N GLY A 30 -13.99 31.87 -11.45
CA GLY A 30 -14.08 33.06 -12.29
C GLY A 30 -15.12 32.87 -13.40
N GLY A 31 -15.97 33.88 -13.57
CA GLY A 31 -17.21 33.79 -14.32
C GLY A 31 -17.07 33.66 -15.83
N TYR A 32 -18.13 33.11 -16.42
CA TYR A 32 -18.59 33.48 -17.75
C TYR A 32 -20.08 33.79 -17.65
N MET A 33 -20.41 35.06 -17.95
CA MET A 33 -21.76 35.53 -18.23
C MET A 33 -22.27 34.82 -19.48
N ASN A 34 -23.51 34.34 -19.48
CA ASN A 34 -24.21 34.00 -20.70
C ASN A 34 -25.57 34.71 -20.69
N SER A 35 -25.74 35.62 -21.65
CA SER A 35 -26.95 36.39 -21.89
C SER A 35 -27.74 35.80 -23.06
N GLY A 36 -29.03 35.66 -22.81
CA GLY A 36 -30.19 35.39 -23.66
C GLY A 36 -30.12 35.37 -25.20
N SER A 37 -30.92 34.41 -25.71
CA SER A 37 -32.04 34.53 -26.67
C SER A 37 -31.81 34.58 -28.19
N ASN A 38 -32.48 33.61 -28.82
CA ASN A 38 -33.36 33.65 -30.02
C ASN A 38 -32.81 33.69 -31.46
N ASP A 39 -33.31 32.68 -32.21
CA ASP A 39 -33.90 32.66 -33.56
C ASP A 39 -33.06 32.96 -34.82
N ASP A 40 -33.08 31.93 -35.69
CA ASP A 40 -33.22 31.89 -37.16
C ASP A 40 -32.17 32.45 -38.16
N ASP A 41 -31.87 31.55 -39.10
CA ASP A 41 -31.56 31.68 -40.54
C ASP A 41 -30.23 32.23 -41.10
N GLU A 42 -29.65 31.35 -41.95
CA GLU A 42 -28.94 31.54 -43.23
C GLU A 42 -28.05 32.77 -43.46
N ASN A 43 -26.74 32.53 -43.59
CA ASN A 43 -25.95 32.73 -44.83
C ASN A 43 -24.43 32.85 -44.52
N GLU A 44 -23.62 32.09 -45.26
CA GLU A 44 -22.22 32.45 -45.60
C GLU A 44 -22.21 33.76 -46.40
N PRO A 45 -21.17 34.64 -46.36
CA PRO A 45 -19.84 34.28 -46.89
C PRO A 45 -18.58 35.05 -46.39
N VAL A 46 -17.41 34.47 -46.74
CA VAL A 46 -16.15 35.07 -47.28
C VAL A 46 -15.29 36.09 -46.47
N ILE A 47 -14.04 35.64 -46.20
CA ILE A 47 -12.69 36.27 -46.33
C ILE A 47 -12.54 37.79 -46.13
N ASP A 48 -11.71 38.26 -45.19
CA ASP A 48 -10.38 38.87 -45.50
C ASP A 48 -9.53 39.20 -44.25
N ASP A 49 -8.23 39.35 -44.52
CA ASP A 49 -7.05 39.58 -43.69
C ASP A 49 -7.12 40.74 -42.67
N GLN A 50 -6.34 40.65 -41.56
CA GLN A 50 -5.14 41.49 -41.35
C GLN A 50 -4.50 41.33 -39.95
N ASP A 51 -3.17 41.45 -39.97
CA ASP A 51 -2.20 41.53 -38.88
C ASP A 51 -2.56 42.55 -37.79
N ASP A 52 -2.21 42.26 -36.54
CA ASP A 52 -1.77 43.33 -35.63
C ASP A 52 -0.85 42.87 -34.50
N GLN A 53 0.17 43.70 -34.28
CA GLN A 53 1.32 43.52 -33.41
C GLN A 53 0.95 43.60 -31.93
N ARG A 54 1.61 42.83 -31.05
CA ARG A 54 1.53 43.00 -29.59
C ARG A 54 2.86 43.40 -28.99
N GLU A 55 2.87 44.63 -28.44
CA GLU A 55 3.84 45.18 -27.51
C GLU A 55 3.88 44.39 -26.19
N ILE A 56 5.10 44.30 -25.64
CA ILE A 56 5.43 43.75 -24.32
C ILE A 56 5.52 44.91 -23.33
N LEU A 57 4.78 44.86 -22.22
CA LEU A 57 5.05 45.68 -21.03
C LEU A 57 5.37 44.78 -19.84
N SER A 58 6.63 44.87 -19.42
CA SER A 58 7.18 44.34 -18.17
C SER A 58 6.90 45.30 -17.02
N THR A 59 6.36 44.80 -15.90
CA THR A 59 6.31 45.54 -14.64
C THR A 59 6.96 44.72 -13.53
N THR A 60 8.15 45.17 -13.13
CA THR A 60 8.90 44.72 -11.95
C THR A 60 8.42 45.52 -10.74
N ILE A 61 8.13 44.85 -9.61
CA ILE A 61 7.96 45.51 -8.30
C ILE A 61 8.93 44.90 -7.28
N ASN A 62 9.73 45.80 -6.70
CA ASN A 62 10.68 45.61 -5.60
C ASN A 62 9.99 45.28 -4.27
N TYR A 63 10.66 44.50 -3.42
CA TYR A 63 10.50 44.58 -1.97
C TYR A 63 11.84 44.73 -1.27
N GLY A 64 11.88 45.72 -0.37
CA GLY A 64 13.06 46.27 0.27
C GLY A 64 13.59 45.45 1.45
N GLN A 65 14.88 45.68 1.70
CA GLN A 65 15.65 45.16 2.82
C GLN A 65 15.50 46.03 4.08
N ARG A 66 15.60 45.39 5.25
CA ARG A 66 16.12 45.99 6.49
C ARG A 66 17.15 45.05 7.10
N GLY A 67 18.34 45.58 7.38
CA GLY A 67 19.47 44.85 7.96
C GLY A 67 19.77 45.20 9.43
N LYS A 68 20.85 44.57 9.94
CA LYS A 68 21.85 44.96 10.97
C LYS A 68 22.47 43.67 11.55
N THR A 69 23.68 43.21 11.18
CA THR A 69 25.08 43.63 11.45
C THR A 69 25.65 43.29 12.84
N THR A 70 26.76 42.52 12.87
CA THR A 70 28.02 42.63 13.67
C THR A 70 28.91 41.37 13.37
N SER A 71 29.93 41.42 12.50
CA SER A 71 31.40 41.75 12.67
C SER A 71 32.24 40.68 13.43
N THR A 72 32.96 39.74 12.74
CA THR A 72 34.42 39.66 12.31
C THR A 72 35.40 39.10 13.38
N PRO A 73 36.64 38.57 13.08
CA PRO A 73 37.49 38.55 11.84
C PRO A 73 38.09 37.16 11.40
N TYR A 74 38.38 36.89 10.10
CA TYR A 74 39.69 36.89 9.36
C TYR A 74 40.78 35.89 9.91
N ASN A 75 41.51 35.01 9.19
CA ASN A 75 42.28 35.07 7.92
C ASN A 75 42.75 33.60 7.46
N PRO A 76 43.64 33.32 6.45
CA PRO A 76 43.29 32.65 5.17
C PRO A 76 44.26 31.51 4.71
N ALA A 77 44.24 31.20 3.39
CA ALA A 77 45.08 30.30 2.56
C ALA A 77 44.44 28.93 2.25
N ASN A 78 44.37 28.42 1.01
CA ASN A 78 45.29 28.51 -0.11
C ASN A 78 44.58 28.31 -1.47
N SER A 79 45.20 28.82 -2.52
CA SER A 79 44.81 28.94 -3.94
C SER A 79 45.16 27.73 -4.83
N ASN A 80 44.36 27.41 -5.86
CA ASN A 80 44.73 27.52 -7.30
C ASN A 80 43.61 27.04 -8.28
N PRO A 81 43.66 27.43 -9.57
CA PRO A 81 42.48 27.70 -10.43
C PRO A 81 42.44 26.89 -11.75
N ASN A 82 41.53 27.32 -12.65
CA ASN A 82 41.32 26.98 -14.09
C ASN A 82 40.27 25.87 -14.34
N THR A 83 39.30 25.98 -15.26
CA THR A 83 39.06 26.92 -16.38
C THR A 83 37.61 26.84 -16.88
N THR A 84 37.25 27.89 -17.60
CA THR A 84 35.99 28.40 -18.16
C THR A 84 35.30 27.66 -19.31
N SER A 85 34.07 28.14 -19.58
CA SER A 85 33.22 28.10 -20.80
C SER A 85 32.14 27.00 -20.80
N GLY A 86 30.88 27.25 -21.15
CA GLY A 86 30.21 28.45 -21.65
C GLY A 86 28.97 28.03 -22.43
N SER A 87 27.90 28.83 -22.31
CA SER A 87 26.78 28.98 -23.25
C SER A 87 25.50 28.16 -23.08
N SER A 88 24.45 28.96 -23.00
CA SER A 88 23.00 28.77 -23.06
C SER A 88 22.49 28.22 -24.39
N ASN A 89 21.32 27.56 -24.37
CA ASN A 89 20.12 28.08 -25.05
C ASN A 89 18.86 27.22 -24.78
N SER A 90 17.75 27.93 -24.66
CA SER A 90 16.36 27.50 -24.65
C SER A 90 15.86 27.02 -26.02
N SER A 91 14.87 26.11 -26.06
CA SER A 91 13.50 26.36 -26.58
C SER A 91 12.77 25.11 -27.14
N THR A 92 11.49 25.02 -26.73
CA THR A 92 10.26 24.63 -27.49
C THR A 92 9.96 23.21 -27.96
N ASN A 93 8.70 22.84 -27.68
CA ASN A 93 7.94 21.64 -28.05
C ASN A 93 7.80 21.40 -29.57
N SER A 94 7.71 20.13 -29.96
CA SER A 94 6.77 19.65 -31.00
C SER A 94 6.53 18.15 -30.85
N SER A 95 5.26 17.78 -30.74
CA SER A 95 4.74 16.42 -30.69
C SER A 95 4.86 15.73 -32.04
N VAL A 96 5.69 14.67 -32.10
CA VAL A 96 5.77 13.75 -33.25
C VAL A 96 5.52 12.33 -32.73
N ILE A 97 4.65 11.62 -33.45
CA ILE A 97 4.23 10.24 -33.22
C ILE A 97 5.45 9.32 -33.03
N SER A 98 5.53 8.67 -31.86
CA SER A 98 6.67 7.83 -31.45
C SER A 98 6.79 6.57 -32.31
N ARG A 99 7.95 6.42 -32.98
CA ARG A 99 8.47 5.11 -33.45
C ARG A 99 8.95 4.30 -32.23
N PRO A 100 8.89 2.96 -32.25
CA PRO A 100 9.40 2.14 -31.15
C PRO A 100 10.90 2.39 -30.98
N SER A 101 11.31 2.77 -29.77
CA SER A 101 12.70 3.05 -29.44
C SER A 101 13.52 1.76 -29.53
N LEU A 102 14.55 1.78 -30.37
CA LEU A 102 15.64 0.81 -30.39
C LEU A 102 16.19 0.64 -28.97
N THR A 103 16.41 -0.62 -28.58
CA THR A 103 17.10 -1.00 -27.34
C THR A 103 18.43 -0.26 -27.27
N THR A 104 18.57 0.57 -26.24
CA THR A 104 19.72 1.45 -26.08
C THR A 104 20.92 0.65 -25.57
N LYS A 105 22.14 1.14 -25.81
CA LYS A 105 23.37 0.59 -25.21
C LYS A 105 23.29 0.46 -23.68
N ARG A 106 22.41 1.24 -23.03
CA ARG A 106 22.07 1.12 -21.60
C ARG A 106 21.33 -0.17 -21.25
N ASP A 107 20.46 -0.65 -22.13
CA ASP A 107 19.68 -1.87 -21.90
C ASP A 107 20.59 -3.11 -22.00
N ILE A 108 21.60 -3.06 -22.88
CA ILE A 108 22.65 -4.08 -22.99
C ILE A 108 23.52 -4.10 -21.72
N GLU A 109 23.97 -2.92 -21.25
CA GLU A 109 24.74 -2.85 -20.01
C GLU A 109 23.91 -3.28 -18.81
N PHE A 110 22.59 -3.03 -18.82
CA PHE A 110 21.67 -3.51 -17.79
C PHE A 110 21.57 -5.05 -17.77
N VAL A 111 21.44 -5.70 -18.94
CA VAL A 111 21.45 -7.17 -19.03
C VAL A 111 22.80 -7.75 -18.60
N ARG A 112 23.92 -7.10 -18.96
CA ARG A 112 25.27 -7.51 -18.55
C ARG A 112 25.47 -7.38 -17.03
N MET A 113 25.03 -6.27 -16.43
CA MET A 113 25.01 -6.09 -14.98
C MET A 113 24.11 -7.12 -14.28
N THR A 114 22.97 -7.45 -14.88
CA THR A 114 22.06 -8.47 -14.34
C THR A 114 22.70 -9.87 -14.37
N LEU A 115 23.49 -10.19 -15.40
CA LEU A 115 24.26 -11.45 -15.47
C LEU A 115 25.34 -11.54 -14.39
N GLU A 116 26.05 -10.46 -14.12
CA GLU A 116 27.05 -10.37 -13.04
C GLU A 116 26.39 -10.48 -11.65
N GLU A 117 25.21 -9.88 -11.47
CA GLU A 117 24.40 -10.00 -10.26
C GLU A 117 23.88 -11.44 -10.07
N VAL A 118 23.34 -12.09 -11.11
CA VAL A 118 22.92 -13.50 -11.04
C VAL A 118 24.11 -14.42 -10.73
N GLY A 119 25.30 -14.10 -11.24
CA GLY A 119 26.56 -14.76 -10.89
C GLY A 119 26.91 -14.68 -9.40
N SER A 120 26.52 -13.61 -8.72
CA SER A 120 26.86 -13.32 -7.32
C SER A 120 25.74 -13.62 -6.31
N ILE A 121 24.50 -13.90 -6.75
CA ILE A 121 23.43 -14.39 -5.88
C ILE A 121 23.79 -15.79 -5.35
N GLY A 122 24.10 -15.85 -4.05
CA GLY A 122 24.44 -17.09 -3.35
C GLY A 122 23.24 -17.99 -3.05
N ASN A 123 23.49 -19.30 -3.10
CA ASN A 123 22.80 -20.49 -2.53
C ASN A 123 21.27 -20.63 -2.62
N THR A 124 20.52 -19.69 -3.20
CA THR A 124 19.05 -19.75 -3.27
C THR A 124 18.51 -20.31 -4.58
N ILE A 125 19.33 -20.35 -5.63
CA ILE A 125 19.02 -20.97 -6.92
C ILE A 125 20.03 -22.09 -7.14
N ASP A 126 19.56 -23.28 -7.50
CA ASP A 126 20.47 -24.39 -7.76
C ASP A 126 21.37 -24.09 -8.97
N GLU A 127 22.59 -24.62 -8.94
CA GLU A 127 23.63 -24.38 -9.95
C GLU A 127 23.19 -24.75 -11.38
N PHE A 128 22.25 -25.69 -11.53
CA PHE A 128 21.76 -26.10 -12.83
C PHE A 128 20.81 -25.05 -13.43
N THR A 129 19.89 -24.51 -12.63
CA THR A 129 19.01 -23.39 -13.03
C THR A 129 19.81 -22.14 -13.36
N LYS A 130 20.86 -21.84 -12.59
CA LYS A 130 21.77 -20.72 -12.85
C LYS A 130 22.47 -20.84 -14.21
N LYS A 131 23.02 -22.01 -14.54
CA LYS A 131 23.65 -22.28 -15.84
C LYS A 131 22.66 -22.15 -17.01
N ARG A 132 21.40 -22.56 -16.83
CA ARG A 132 20.37 -22.40 -17.87
C ARG A 132 20.00 -20.93 -18.12
N ILE A 133 19.88 -20.12 -17.07
CA ILE A 133 19.57 -18.70 -17.20
C ILE A 133 20.71 -17.98 -17.91
N ILE A 134 21.96 -18.25 -17.52
CA ILE A 134 23.14 -17.67 -18.15
C ILE A 134 23.21 -18.04 -19.64
N ALA A 135 23.10 -19.32 -19.99
CA ALA A 135 23.12 -19.76 -21.38
C ALA A 135 21.99 -19.13 -22.23
N SER A 136 20.80 -18.95 -21.65
CA SER A 136 19.68 -18.33 -22.38
C SER A 136 19.93 -16.84 -22.64
N LEU A 137 20.51 -16.13 -21.67
CA LEU A 137 20.82 -14.70 -21.79
C LEU A 137 22.00 -14.45 -22.73
N GLU A 138 23.01 -15.32 -22.75
CA GLU A 138 24.12 -15.27 -23.71
C GLU A 138 23.61 -15.41 -25.16
N ILE A 139 22.67 -16.32 -25.41
CA ILE A 139 22.03 -16.46 -26.71
C ILE A 139 21.28 -15.17 -27.09
N VAL A 140 20.52 -14.57 -26.17
CA VAL A 140 19.79 -13.31 -26.45
C VAL A 140 20.75 -12.18 -26.82
N LEU A 141 21.88 -12.06 -26.11
CA LEU A 141 22.88 -11.03 -26.41
C LEU A 141 23.52 -11.24 -27.78
N LEU A 142 23.90 -12.47 -28.13
CA LEU A 142 24.48 -12.79 -29.45
C LEU A 142 23.51 -12.46 -30.60
N LEU A 143 22.23 -12.77 -30.43
CA LEU A 143 21.21 -12.46 -31.44
C LEU A 143 20.96 -10.96 -31.57
N GLN A 144 21.09 -10.21 -30.49
CA GLN A 144 20.83 -8.78 -30.50
C GLN A 144 21.94 -7.99 -31.22
N ASP A 145 23.20 -8.44 -31.12
CA ASP A 145 24.32 -7.87 -31.87
C ASP A 145 24.20 -8.16 -33.38
N GLU A 146 23.85 -9.39 -33.76
CA GLU A 146 23.59 -9.76 -35.17
C GLU A 146 22.43 -8.95 -35.77
N VAL A 147 21.36 -8.76 -35.01
CA VAL A 147 20.20 -7.95 -35.42
C VAL A 147 20.58 -6.46 -35.56
N LEU A 148 21.36 -5.91 -34.64
CA LEU A 148 21.80 -4.51 -34.71
C LEU A 148 22.74 -4.26 -35.90
N GLU A 149 23.62 -5.22 -36.19
CA GLU A 149 24.47 -5.18 -37.39
C GLU A 149 23.62 -5.25 -38.67
N ALA A 150 22.60 -6.11 -38.70
CA ALA A 150 21.66 -6.21 -39.82
C ALA A 150 20.91 -4.89 -40.09
N TYR A 151 20.44 -4.22 -39.02
CA TYR A 151 19.80 -2.91 -39.16
C TYR A 151 20.75 -1.83 -39.70
N SER A 152 22.01 -1.85 -39.27
CA SER A 152 23.03 -0.92 -39.75
C SER A 152 23.32 -1.14 -41.25
N ARG A 153 23.36 -2.40 -41.71
CA ARG A 153 23.50 -2.75 -43.12
C ARG A 153 22.29 -2.34 -43.95
N LEU A 154 21.07 -2.49 -43.42
CA LEU A 154 19.85 -2.06 -44.10
C LEU A 154 19.83 -0.54 -44.31
N ASP A 155 20.25 0.22 -43.31
CA ASP A 155 20.32 1.68 -43.40
C ASP A 155 21.37 2.13 -44.44
N ALA A 156 22.53 1.45 -44.47
CA ALA A 156 23.56 1.62 -45.49
C ALA A 156 23.02 1.32 -46.91
N GLU A 157 22.28 0.22 -47.11
CA GLU A 157 21.66 -0.11 -48.41
C GLU A 157 20.69 0.99 -48.86
N THR A 158 19.84 1.51 -47.96
CA THR A 158 18.95 2.62 -48.31
C THR A 158 19.69 3.89 -48.70
N ASN A 159 20.82 4.18 -48.06
CA ASN A 159 21.66 5.33 -48.40
C ASN A 159 22.36 5.16 -49.75
N LEU A 160 22.91 3.98 -50.03
CA LEU A 160 23.48 3.60 -51.33
C LEU A 160 22.44 3.73 -52.46
N ARG A 161 21.22 3.20 -52.26
CA ARG A 161 20.11 3.34 -53.23
C ARG A 161 19.72 4.80 -53.48
N ARG A 162 19.80 5.67 -52.47
CA ARG A 162 19.57 7.12 -52.63
C ARG A 162 20.67 7.79 -53.42
N GLN A 163 21.94 7.41 -53.22
CA GLN A 163 23.07 7.91 -54.00
C GLN A 163 22.95 7.49 -55.47
N LEU A 164 22.61 6.23 -55.73
CA LEU A 164 22.42 5.67 -57.08
C LEU A 164 21.28 6.36 -57.86
N LYS A 165 20.22 6.78 -57.17
CA LYS A 165 19.13 7.58 -57.77
C LYS A 165 19.52 9.01 -58.08
N LYS A 166 20.53 9.57 -57.38
CA LYS A 166 21.02 10.94 -57.57
C LYS A 166 22.08 11.03 -58.68
N SER A 167 22.87 9.99 -58.91
CA SER A 167 23.81 9.90 -60.03
C SER A 167 23.05 9.67 -61.34
N LYS A 168 22.74 10.75 -62.07
CA LYS A 168 22.27 10.64 -63.45
C LYS A 168 23.45 10.28 -64.35
N LEU A 169 23.39 9.09 -64.95
CA LEU A 169 24.18 8.58 -66.08
C LEU A 169 25.71 8.69 -65.98
N ASN A 170 26.37 7.55 -65.69
CA ASN A 170 27.58 7.03 -66.35
C ASN A 170 28.01 5.69 -65.69
N ASP A 171 28.94 4.97 -66.34
CA ASP A 171 29.50 3.63 -65.98
C ASP A 171 30.05 3.49 -64.54
N GLU A 172 30.10 4.56 -63.75
CA GLU A 172 30.55 4.56 -62.34
C GLU A 172 29.53 3.97 -61.34
N THR A 173 28.34 3.55 -61.80
CA THR A 173 27.29 2.95 -60.94
C THR A 173 27.42 1.44 -60.71
N GLU A 174 28.29 0.76 -61.46
CA GLU A 174 28.50 -0.68 -61.36
C GLU A 174 29.09 -1.17 -60.02
N PRO A 175 30.11 -0.51 -59.41
CA PRO A 175 30.62 -0.93 -58.10
C PRO A 175 29.54 -0.84 -57.00
N LEU A 176 28.71 0.21 -57.04
CA LEU A 176 27.60 0.38 -56.09
C LEU A 176 26.50 -0.68 -56.29
N ARG A 177 26.26 -1.09 -57.54
CA ARG A 177 25.32 -2.17 -57.86
C ARG A 177 25.82 -3.53 -57.33
N ASN A 178 27.13 -3.79 -57.42
CA ASN A 178 27.76 -4.99 -56.88
C ASN A 178 27.69 -5.02 -55.35
N GLU A 179 27.99 -3.91 -54.67
CA GLU A 179 27.88 -3.80 -53.21
C GLU A 179 26.44 -4.03 -52.71
N ILE A 180 25.43 -3.47 -53.40
CA ILE A 180 24.02 -3.75 -53.10
C ILE A 180 23.68 -5.24 -53.27
N ASN A 181 24.24 -5.91 -54.27
CA ASN A 181 23.98 -7.32 -54.51
C ASN A 181 24.66 -8.21 -53.46
N GLU A 182 25.86 -7.85 -52.98
CA GLU A 182 26.51 -8.53 -51.86
C GLU A 182 25.72 -8.37 -50.56
N ILE A 183 25.24 -7.15 -50.24
CA ILE A 183 24.40 -6.91 -49.07
C ILE A 183 23.13 -7.77 -49.14
N LYS A 184 22.45 -7.84 -50.29
CA LYS A 184 21.27 -8.70 -50.47
C LYS A 184 21.58 -10.17 -50.28
N SER A 185 22.71 -10.65 -50.79
CA SER A 185 23.14 -12.04 -50.64
C SER A 185 23.37 -12.38 -49.16
N THR A 186 24.03 -11.50 -48.41
CA THR A 186 24.24 -11.69 -46.97
C THR A 186 22.93 -11.67 -46.18
N MET A 187 21.98 -10.79 -46.52
CA MET A 187 20.64 -10.79 -45.91
C MET A 187 19.87 -12.08 -46.16
N MET A 188 19.99 -12.68 -47.36
CA MET A 188 19.37 -13.97 -47.65
C MET A 188 19.95 -15.10 -46.80
N MET A 189 21.28 -15.16 -46.63
CA MET A 189 21.92 -16.16 -45.77
C MET A 189 21.51 -15.99 -44.30
N MET A 190 21.38 -14.76 -43.82
CA MET A 190 20.94 -14.47 -42.45
C MET A 190 19.47 -14.86 -42.20
N ASN A 191 18.61 -14.69 -43.21
CA ASN A 191 17.23 -15.15 -43.10
C ASN A 191 17.13 -16.69 -43.04
N GLU A 192 18.02 -17.38 -43.78
CA GLU A 192 18.13 -18.84 -43.73
C GLU A 192 18.63 -19.34 -42.36
N THR A 193 19.64 -18.69 -41.76
CA THR A 193 20.10 -19.04 -40.41
C THR A 193 19.04 -18.79 -39.34
N MET A 194 18.30 -17.68 -39.45
CA MET A 194 17.19 -17.38 -38.53
C MET A 194 16.08 -18.44 -38.62
N MET A 195 15.74 -18.92 -39.82
CA MET A 195 14.80 -20.03 -40.02
C MET A 195 15.29 -21.33 -39.36
N LYS A 196 16.57 -21.69 -39.53
CA LYS A 196 17.17 -22.88 -38.90
C LYS A 196 17.14 -22.80 -37.37
N MET A 197 17.37 -21.61 -36.81
CA MET A 197 17.33 -21.38 -35.38
C MET A 197 15.92 -21.51 -34.79
N ASN A 198 14.91 -20.98 -35.48
CA ASN A 198 13.51 -21.16 -35.08
C ASN A 198 13.12 -22.66 -35.10
N GLN A 199 13.59 -23.40 -36.11
CA GLN A 199 13.39 -24.86 -36.17
C GLN A 199 14.06 -25.59 -34.99
N GLN A 200 15.27 -25.18 -34.58
CA GLN A 200 15.94 -25.73 -33.39
C GLN A 200 15.21 -25.39 -32.09
N GLN A 201 14.65 -24.17 -31.97
CA GLN A 201 13.82 -23.81 -30.82
C GLN A 201 12.60 -24.73 -30.73
N GLN A 202 11.88 -24.94 -31.83
CA GLN A 202 10.72 -25.84 -31.87
C GLN A 202 11.06 -27.27 -31.44
N LEU A 203 12.16 -27.83 -31.96
CA LEU A 203 12.65 -29.16 -31.57
C LEU A 203 12.99 -29.24 -30.08
N THR A 204 13.58 -28.18 -29.52
CA THR A 204 13.91 -28.11 -28.09
C THR A 204 12.63 -28.10 -27.24
N THR A 205 11.60 -27.38 -27.66
CA THR A 205 10.28 -27.37 -27.01
C THR A 205 9.63 -28.76 -27.03
N THR A 206 9.71 -29.47 -28.17
CA THR A 206 9.14 -30.81 -28.30
C THR A 206 9.87 -31.85 -27.45
N ILE A 207 11.19 -31.72 -27.28
CA ILE A 207 11.97 -32.60 -26.40
C ILE A 207 11.58 -32.38 -24.93
N ILE A 208 11.31 -31.14 -24.53
CA ILE A 208 10.86 -30.80 -23.17
C ILE A 208 9.46 -31.35 -22.89
N GLU A 209 8.53 -31.24 -23.85
CA GLU A 209 7.16 -31.74 -23.70
C GLU A 209 7.05 -33.27 -23.61
N ASN A 210 8.01 -34.00 -24.17
CA ASN A 210 7.99 -35.47 -24.21
C ASN A 210 8.78 -36.16 -23.08
N GLN A 211 9.36 -35.42 -22.12
CA GLN A 211 9.99 -36.04 -20.95
C GLN A 211 8.92 -36.48 -19.93
N PRO A 212 9.01 -37.72 -19.39
CA PRO A 212 8.07 -38.19 -18.38
C PRO A 212 8.18 -37.33 -17.12
N ALA A 213 7.06 -36.69 -16.74
CA ALA A 213 7.01 -35.76 -15.62
C ALA A 213 7.40 -36.45 -14.31
N LEU A 214 8.52 -36.02 -13.72
CA LEU A 214 8.78 -36.27 -12.31
C LEU A 214 7.66 -35.59 -11.49
N PRO A 215 7.15 -36.22 -10.42
CA PRO A 215 6.16 -35.59 -9.57
C PRO A 215 6.75 -34.28 -9.05
N PRO A 216 6.05 -33.14 -9.23
CA PRO A 216 6.59 -31.86 -8.81
C PRO A 216 6.84 -31.92 -7.30
N PRO A 217 8.01 -31.44 -6.82
CA PRO A 217 8.18 -31.22 -5.40
C PRO A 217 7.02 -30.32 -4.93
N PRO A 218 6.44 -30.57 -3.74
CA PRO A 218 5.37 -29.74 -3.24
C PRO A 218 5.84 -28.28 -3.30
N PRO A 219 5.06 -27.37 -3.90
CA PRO A 219 5.49 -26.00 -4.09
C PRO A 219 5.92 -25.44 -2.73
N PRO A 220 7.06 -24.73 -2.64
CA PRO A 220 7.44 -24.06 -1.41
C PRO A 220 6.24 -23.21 -1.00
N GLN A 221 5.68 -23.52 0.17
CA GLN A 221 4.48 -22.83 0.65
C GLN A 221 4.83 -21.35 0.71
N SER A 222 4.24 -20.56 -0.18
CA SER A 222 4.47 -19.12 -0.17
C SER A 222 4.08 -18.58 1.20
N PRO A 223 4.90 -17.69 1.80
CA PRO A 223 4.64 -17.18 3.13
C PRO A 223 3.23 -16.59 3.16
N THR A 224 2.38 -17.11 4.05
CA THR A 224 0.97 -16.76 4.02
C THR A 224 0.83 -15.27 4.33
N THR A 225 0.30 -14.50 3.39
CA THR A 225 0.09 -13.07 3.59
C THR A 225 -0.97 -12.85 4.68
N TYR A 226 -0.92 -11.69 5.33
CA TYR A 226 -1.93 -11.30 6.32
C TYR A 226 -3.35 -11.43 5.75
N SER A 227 -3.55 -10.98 4.49
CA SER A 227 -4.82 -11.10 3.78
C SER A 227 -5.23 -12.54 3.54
N GLY A 228 -4.28 -13.45 3.23
CA GLY A 228 -4.56 -14.89 3.11
C GLY A 228 -5.01 -15.52 4.43
N ILE A 229 -4.33 -15.19 5.54
CA ILE A 229 -4.73 -15.67 6.88
C ILE A 229 -6.09 -15.10 7.27
N LEU A 230 -6.35 -13.83 6.98
CA LEU A 230 -7.62 -13.18 7.26
C LEU A 230 -8.77 -13.84 6.49
N LYS A 231 -8.63 -14.05 5.17
CA LYS A 231 -9.63 -14.74 4.36
C LYS A 231 -9.96 -16.14 4.92
N LYS A 232 -8.93 -16.90 5.30
CA LYS A 232 -9.09 -18.23 5.92
C LYS A 232 -9.76 -18.15 7.30
N ALA A 233 -9.41 -17.16 8.11
CA ALA A 233 -10.02 -16.94 9.41
C ALA A 233 -11.49 -16.56 9.27
N MET A 234 -11.84 -15.64 8.37
CA MET A 234 -13.20 -15.22 8.06
C MET A 234 -14.07 -16.39 7.59
N ALA A 235 -13.55 -17.27 6.73
CA ALA A 235 -14.26 -18.49 6.32
C ALA A 235 -14.52 -19.46 7.50
N SER A 236 -13.70 -19.41 8.55
CA SER A 236 -13.84 -20.24 9.76
C SER A 236 -14.57 -19.57 10.93
N CYS A 237 -14.91 -18.28 10.81
CA CYS A 237 -15.65 -17.55 11.82
C CYS A 237 -17.13 -17.94 11.72
N SER A 238 -17.54 -18.97 12.45
CA SER A 238 -18.94 -19.30 12.67
C SER A 238 -19.68 -18.11 13.30
N ASN A 239 -20.96 -17.97 12.96
CA ASN A 239 -21.95 -17.10 13.61
C ASN A 239 -22.27 -17.56 15.04
N ASP A 240 -21.30 -18.15 15.75
CA ASP A 240 -21.52 -18.64 17.10
C ASP A 240 -21.93 -17.48 18.00
N PRO A 241 -23.08 -17.61 18.69
CA PRO A 241 -23.61 -16.54 19.52
C PRO A 241 -22.58 -16.17 20.58
N CYS A 242 -22.35 -14.87 20.77
CA CYS A 242 -21.44 -14.40 21.81
C CYS A 242 -21.97 -14.85 23.19
N LEU A 243 -21.29 -15.83 23.81
CA LEU A 243 -21.64 -16.37 25.13
C LEU A 243 -21.03 -15.58 26.27
N LYS A 244 -20.70 -14.31 26.07
CA LYS A 244 -20.00 -13.48 27.04
C LYS A 244 -20.78 -12.21 27.32
N THR A 245 -20.96 -11.91 28.60
CA THR A 245 -21.64 -10.70 29.06
C THR A 245 -20.68 -9.93 29.97
N VAL A 246 -20.50 -8.65 29.68
CA VAL A 246 -19.79 -7.69 30.55
C VAL A 246 -20.83 -7.03 31.44
N VAL A 247 -20.57 -7.02 32.74
CA VAL A 247 -21.42 -6.41 33.76
C VAL A 247 -20.67 -5.28 34.43
N THR A 248 -21.36 -4.17 34.67
CA THR A 248 -20.84 -2.97 35.33
C THR A 248 -21.87 -2.43 36.32
N ILE A 249 -21.38 -1.76 37.35
CA ILE A 249 -22.21 -1.02 38.31
C ILE A 249 -21.90 0.46 38.09
N THR A 250 -22.93 1.29 37.94
CA THR A 250 -22.72 2.73 37.68
C THR A 250 -21.99 3.38 38.86
N GLY A 251 -20.88 4.07 38.58
CA GLY A 251 -20.07 4.74 39.60
C GLY A 251 -19.13 3.83 40.39
N ASN A 252 -18.93 2.58 39.96
CA ASN A 252 -17.99 1.66 40.58
C ASN A 252 -16.81 1.34 39.63
N ASP A 253 -15.59 1.54 40.13
CA ASP A 253 -14.35 1.25 39.41
C ASP A 253 -13.67 -0.03 39.89
N ASP A 254 -14.20 -0.69 40.93
CA ASP A 254 -13.65 -1.94 41.48
C ASP A 254 -14.41 -3.18 40.97
N ALA A 255 -13.71 -4.01 40.18
CA ALA A 255 -14.27 -5.23 39.62
C ALA A 255 -14.56 -6.31 40.68
N GLU A 256 -13.90 -6.30 41.83
CA GLU A 256 -14.21 -7.22 42.94
C GLU A 256 -15.55 -6.90 43.59
N LEU A 257 -15.86 -5.60 43.77
CA LEU A 257 -17.17 -5.18 44.24
C LEU A 257 -18.26 -5.61 43.25
N THR A 258 -18.05 -5.39 41.95
CA THR A 258 -18.99 -5.84 40.91
C THR A 258 -19.20 -7.36 40.97
N LYS A 259 -18.13 -8.14 41.12
CA LYS A 259 -18.22 -9.59 41.27
C LYS A 259 -19.01 -10.01 42.52
N ARG A 260 -18.74 -9.38 43.67
CA ARG A 260 -19.41 -9.68 44.94
C ARG A 260 -20.91 -9.41 44.85
N GLU A 261 -21.28 -8.26 44.30
CA GLU A 261 -22.67 -7.86 44.09
C GLU A 261 -23.42 -8.82 43.16
N ILE A 262 -22.79 -9.24 42.05
CA ILE A 262 -23.35 -10.25 41.15
C ILE A 262 -23.52 -11.60 41.87
N THR A 263 -22.54 -12.01 42.67
CA THR A 263 -22.57 -13.30 43.39
C THR A 263 -23.67 -13.32 44.46
N ASN A 264 -23.94 -12.18 45.10
CA ASN A 264 -25.02 -12.04 46.06
C ASN A 264 -26.40 -12.10 45.38
N LYS A 265 -26.50 -11.63 44.12
CA LYS A 265 -27.78 -11.58 43.39
C LYS A 265 -28.09 -12.87 42.62
N VAL A 266 -27.08 -13.44 41.98
CA VAL A 266 -27.24 -14.57 41.06
C VAL A 266 -26.53 -15.78 41.62
N ILE A 267 -27.30 -16.76 42.09
CA ILE A 267 -26.79 -18.07 42.49
C ILE A 267 -26.92 -19.02 41.29
N PRO A 268 -25.83 -19.34 40.55
CA PRO A 268 -25.95 -20.02 39.25
C PRO A 268 -26.62 -21.39 39.34
N ALA A 269 -26.39 -22.12 40.43
CA ALA A 269 -26.97 -23.44 40.67
C ALA A 269 -28.50 -23.40 40.76
N GLN A 270 -29.08 -22.39 41.42
CA GLN A 270 -30.53 -22.26 41.60
C GLN A 270 -31.25 -21.96 40.29
N HIS A 271 -30.60 -21.22 39.38
CA HIS A 271 -31.19 -20.82 38.10
C HIS A 271 -30.81 -21.74 36.93
N GLY A 272 -30.01 -22.78 37.18
CA GLY A 272 -29.49 -23.67 36.16
C GLY A 272 -28.60 -22.95 35.13
N ILE A 273 -27.83 -21.96 35.59
CA ILE A 273 -26.90 -21.18 34.77
C ILE A 273 -25.52 -21.86 34.80
N ARG A 274 -25.03 -22.26 33.63
CA ARG A 274 -23.69 -22.87 33.51
C ARG A 274 -22.66 -21.83 33.09
N ILE A 275 -21.87 -21.39 34.05
CA ILE A 275 -20.73 -20.50 33.83
C ILE A 275 -19.51 -21.32 33.38
N LYS A 276 -18.78 -20.83 32.37
CA LYS A 276 -17.54 -21.41 31.86
C LYS A 276 -16.34 -20.81 32.60
N ASP A 277 -16.24 -19.49 32.61
CA ASP A 277 -15.20 -18.73 33.27
C ASP A 277 -15.69 -17.33 33.64
N THR A 278 -14.93 -16.63 34.48
CA THR A 278 -15.16 -15.22 34.81
C THR A 278 -13.84 -14.47 34.80
N VAL A 279 -13.87 -13.22 34.36
CA VAL A 279 -12.66 -12.39 34.21
C VAL A 279 -12.94 -10.99 34.74
N LYS A 280 -12.05 -10.48 35.59
CA LYS A 280 -12.07 -9.07 36.02
C LYS A 280 -11.46 -8.21 34.92
N LEU A 281 -12.15 -7.14 34.55
CA LEU A 281 -11.71 -6.17 33.58
C LEU A 281 -11.40 -4.83 34.28
N ARG A 282 -10.85 -3.86 33.54
CA ARG A 282 -10.61 -2.50 34.05
C ARG A 282 -11.93 -1.74 34.21
N ASP A 283 -11.89 -0.64 34.97
CA ASP A 283 -13.03 0.28 35.19
C ASP A 283 -14.24 -0.43 35.85
N GLY A 284 -13.99 -1.27 36.85
CA GLY A 284 -15.06 -1.96 37.58
C GLY A 284 -15.82 -3.03 36.80
N LYS A 285 -15.39 -3.35 35.58
CA LYS A 285 -16.09 -4.27 34.67
C LYS A 285 -15.83 -5.73 35.05
N PHE A 286 -16.86 -6.55 34.98
CA PHE A 286 -16.77 -7.99 35.25
C PHE A 286 -17.34 -8.79 34.07
N LEU A 287 -16.52 -9.66 33.48
CA LEU A 287 -16.90 -10.51 32.35
C LEU A 287 -17.34 -11.88 32.86
N VAL A 288 -18.50 -12.34 32.41
CA VAL A 288 -19.01 -13.70 32.65
C VAL A 288 -19.13 -14.42 31.32
N ASN A 289 -18.53 -15.60 31.22
CA ASN A 289 -18.57 -16.46 30.04
C ASN A 289 -19.47 -17.67 30.33
N PHE A 290 -20.37 -17.99 29.42
CA PHE A 290 -21.37 -19.03 29.60
C PHE A 290 -21.06 -20.26 28.74
N LYS A 291 -21.50 -21.44 29.20
CA LYS A 291 -21.42 -22.68 28.41
C LYS A 291 -22.55 -22.79 27.38
N SER A 292 -23.63 -22.03 27.52
CA SER A 292 -24.78 -22.08 26.60
C SER A 292 -25.49 -20.73 26.45
N PRO A 293 -26.12 -20.45 25.29
CA PRO A 293 -26.93 -19.24 25.08
C PRO A 293 -28.07 -19.10 26.09
N SER A 294 -28.71 -20.22 26.46
CA SER A 294 -29.80 -20.24 27.43
C SER A 294 -29.34 -19.80 28.81
N SER A 295 -28.12 -20.16 29.23
CA SER A 295 -27.54 -19.72 30.51
C SER A 295 -27.30 -18.22 30.51
N LYS A 296 -26.78 -17.67 29.40
CA LYS A 296 -26.58 -16.23 29.21
C LYS A 296 -27.90 -15.46 29.34
N ARG A 297 -28.94 -15.85 28.59
CA ARG A 297 -30.26 -15.20 28.64
C ARG A 297 -30.87 -15.21 30.03
N LYS A 298 -30.80 -16.34 30.74
CA LYS A 298 -31.28 -16.43 32.13
C LYS A 298 -30.53 -15.47 33.05
N PHE A 299 -29.21 -15.41 32.93
CA PHE A 299 -28.37 -14.50 33.71
C PHE A 299 -28.75 -13.03 33.46
N GLU A 300 -28.87 -12.64 32.19
CA GLU A 300 -29.24 -11.26 31.79
C GLU A 300 -30.64 -10.88 32.27
N ASN A 301 -31.61 -11.79 32.17
CA ASN A 301 -32.97 -11.56 32.67
C ASN A 301 -33.00 -11.31 34.19
N ILE A 302 -32.14 -11.98 34.96
CA ILE A 302 -32.05 -11.75 36.41
C ILE A 302 -31.42 -10.38 36.71
N LEU A 303 -30.37 -10.01 35.98
CA LEU A 303 -29.73 -8.70 36.15
C LEU A 303 -30.66 -7.54 35.75
N ALA A 304 -31.49 -7.72 34.72
CA ALA A 304 -32.44 -6.73 34.24
C ALA A 304 -33.48 -6.33 35.30
N GLN A 305 -33.81 -7.22 36.25
CA GLN A 305 -34.79 -6.97 37.31
C GLN A 305 -34.29 -6.00 38.39
N ASP A 306 -32.97 -5.85 38.56
CA ASP A 306 -32.40 -5.08 39.66
C ASP A 306 -32.20 -3.59 39.31
N GLY A 307 -32.08 -3.25 38.02
CA GLY A 307 -31.80 -1.89 37.54
C GLY A 307 -30.42 -1.31 37.96
N LYS A 308 -29.79 -1.86 38.99
CA LYS A 308 -28.45 -1.53 39.50
C LYS A 308 -27.34 -1.90 38.52
N PHE A 309 -27.48 -3.04 37.84
CA PHE A 309 -26.48 -3.57 36.94
C PHE A 309 -26.71 -3.07 35.51
N LYS A 310 -25.66 -2.54 34.90
CA LYS A 310 -25.59 -2.37 33.45
C LYS A 310 -24.88 -3.59 32.89
N TYR A 311 -25.42 -4.19 31.84
CA TYR A 311 -24.77 -5.29 31.17
C TYR A 311 -24.80 -5.10 29.66
N SER A 312 -23.76 -5.58 28.99
CA SER A 312 -23.67 -5.59 27.54
C SER A 312 -22.96 -6.85 27.08
N ASP A 313 -23.27 -7.28 25.87
CA ASP A 313 -22.48 -8.32 25.22
C ASP A 313 -21.02 -7.89 25.15
N SER A 314 -20.10 -8.83 25.40
CA SER A 314 -18.71 -8.60 25.01
C SER A 314 -18.65 -8.71 23.48
N GLY A 315 -19.05 -7.65 22.79
CA GLY A 315 -19.06 -7.60 21.34
C GLY A 315 -17.68 -7.95 20.78
N ARG A 316 -17.66 -8.58 19.60
CA ARG A 316 -16.44 -8.65 18.81
C ARG A 316 -15.99 -7.21 18.49
N LEU A 317 -14.69 -6.98 18.50
CA LEU A 317 -14.09 -5.69 18.14
C LEU A 317 -14.51 -5.32 16.71
N GLN A 318 -14.81 -4.06 16.44
CA GLN A 318 -15.06 -3.68 15.04
C GLN A 318 -13.75 -3.72 14.23
N PRO A 319 -13.82 -4.01 12.91
CA PRO A 319 -12.67 -3.97 12.04
C PRO A 319 -11.97 -2.63 12.10
N THR A 320 -10.64 -2.69 12.00
CA THR A 320 -9.79 -1.51 11.91
C THR A 320 -9.09 -1.55 10.57
N VAL A 321 -9.20 -0.47 9.80
CA VAL A 321 -8.56 -0.30 8.51
C VAL A 321 -7.50 0.79 8.58
N HIS A 322 -6.47 0.64 7.77
CA HIS A 322 -5.34 1.54 7.66
C HIS A 322 -5.30 2.13 6.27
N MET A 323 -5.54 3.44 6.18
CA MET A 323 -5.48 4.22 4.96
C MET A 323 -4.12 4.91 4.87
N LYS A 324 -3.38 4.69 3.79
CA LYS A 324 -1.98 5.13 3.64
C LYS A 324 -1.85 6.26 2.63
N GLY A 325 -1.18 7.34 3.02
CA GLY A 325 -0.77 8.39 2.09
C GLY A 325 -1.84 9.45 1.81
N LEU A 326 -2.70 9.76 2.78
CA LEU A 326 -3.66 10.86 2.69
C LEU A 326 -2.95 12.21 2.89
N SER A 327 -3.36 13.28 2.20
CA SER A 327 -2.81 14.62 2.44
C SER A 327 -3.03 15.07 3.89
N VAL A 328 -2.01 15.70 4.49
CA VAL A 328 -2.11 16.25 5.86
C VAL A 328 -3.16 17.36 5.96
N ALA A 329 -3.48 18.03 4.84
CA ALA A 329 -4.43 19.15 4.77
C ALA A 329 -5.85 18.79 5.24
N TYR A 330 -6.29 17.54 5.05
CA TYR A 330 -7.63 17.10 5.44
C TYR A 330 -7.76 16.97 6.96
N GLN A 331 -8.73 17.66 7.56
CA GLN A 331 -9.02 17.54 8.99
C GLN A 331 -9.64 16.18 9.31
N GLU A 332 -9.39 15.64 10.51
CA GLU A 332 -9.81 14.29 10.88
C GLU A 332 -11.34 14.10 10.79
N GLU A 333 -12.08 15.15 11.14
CA GLU A 333 -13.54 15.19 11.17
C GLU A 333 -14.16 15.14 9.76
N MET A 334 -13.40 15.57 8.75
CA MET A 334 -13.89 15.62 7.35
C MET A 334 -13.68 14.30 6.62
N ILE A 335 -12.74 13.46 7.09
CA ILE A 335 -12.34 12.23 6.40
C ILE A 335 -13.52 11.27 6.18
N PRO A 336 -14.37 10.96 7.18
CA PRO A 336 -15.52 10.08 6.98
C PRO A 336 -16.47 10.60 5.89
N GLY A 337 -16.78 11.90 5.91
CA GLY A 337 -17.63 12.54 4.92
C GLY A 337 -17.04 12.50 3.51
N LEU A 338 -15.74 12.74 3.36
CA LEU A 338 -15.04 12.64 2.06
C LEU A 338 -15.07 11.20 1.52
N ILE A 339 -14.88 10.20 2.37
CA ILE A 339 -14.98 8.79 1.98
C ILE A 339 -16.39 8.50 1.46
N ALA A 340 -17.44 8.90 2.17
CA ALA A 340 -18.80 8.68 1.71
C ALA A 340 -19.12 9.44 0.42
N LEU A 341 -18.65 10.69 0.28
CA LEU A 341 -18.93 11.55 -0.86
C LEU A 341 -18.32 11.02 -2.17
N TYR A 342 -17.08 10.54 -2.14
CA TYR A 342 -16.34 10.13 -3.34
C TYR A 342 -16.45 8.63 -3.67
N ASN A 343 -17.17 7.84 -2.86
CA ASN A 343 -17.34 6.40 -3.06
C ASN A 343 -18.83 6.05 -3.00
N PRO A 344 -19.54 6.02 -4.15
CA PRO A 344 -20.99 5.84 -4.22
C PRO A 344 -21.51 4.58 -3.53
N GLU A 345 -20.73 3.50 -3.48
CA GLU A 345 -21.06 2.25 -2.81
C GLU A 345 -21.27 2.46 -1.30
N ILE A 346 -20.46 3.34 -0.70
CA ILE A 346 -20.57 3.70 0.71
C ILE A 346 -21.77 4.62 0.92
N ALA A 347 -21.95 5.64 0.07
CA ALA A 347 -23.11 6.53 0.15
C ALA A 347 -24.42 5.75 0.06
N LYS A 348 -24.54 4.88 -0.95
CA LYS A 348 -25.70 4.01 -1.15
C LYS A 348 -25.98 3.15 0.08
N PHE A 349 -24.97 2.50 0.65
CA PHE A 349 -25.14 1.71 1.87
C PHE A 349 -25.64 2.56 3.05
N LEU A 350 -25.13 3.77 3.23
CA LEU A 350 -25.55 4.67 4.30
C LEU A 350 -27.01 5.10 4.11
N ASP A 351 -27.41 5.45 2.89
CA ASP A 351 -28.76 5.90 2.55
C ASP A 351 -29.79 4.76 2.73
N GLU A 352 -29.52 3.58 2.17
CA GLU A 352 -30.40 2.40 2.28
C GLU A 352 -30.65 1.98 3.73
N ASN A 353 -29.67 2.19 4.61
CA ASN A 353 -29.76 1.81 6.02
C ASN A 353 -30.07 2.99 6.95
N SER A 354 -30.27 4.20 6.42
CA SER A 354 -30.48 5.44 7.19
C SER A 354 -29.43 5.64 8.31
N LEU A 355 -28.14 5.46 7.97
CA LEU A 355 -27.03 5.54 8.91
C LEU A 355 -26.23 6.83 8.76
N GLU A 356 -25.86 7.43 9.88
CA GLU A 356 -24.91 8.55 9.90
C GLU A 356 -23.47 8.07 9.71
N VAL A 357 -22.71 8.74 8.84
CA VAL A 357 -21.34 8.36 8.49
C VAL A 357 -20.41 8.23 9.70
N ASP A 358 -20.49 9.17 10.66
CA ASP A 358 -19.62 9.20 11.85
C ASP A 358 -19.90 8.04 12.83
N LYS A 359 -21.09 7.43 12.75
CA LYS A 359 -21.44 6.22 13.54
C LYS A 359 -20.89 4.94 12.90
N VAL A 360 -20.48 5.01 11.64
CA VAL A 360 -20.08 3.85 10.85
C VAL A 360 -18.57 3.86 10.56
N ILE A 361 -17.98 5.04 10.38
CA ILE A 361 -16.56 5.27 10.16
C ILE A 361 -16.05 6.20 11.25
N GLU A 362 -15.20 5.67 12.13
CA GLU A 362 -14.62 6.42 13.25
C GLU A 362 -13.10 6.53 13.07
N VAL A 363 -12.59 7.75 12.86
CA VAL A 363 -11.14 8.00 12.81
C VAL A 363 -10.57 7.86 14.22
N LYS A 364 -9.60 6.95 14.40
CA LYS A 364 -8.94 6.69 15.68
C LYS A 364 -7.62 7.39 15.83
N LYS A 365 -6.90 7.53 14.72
CA LYS A 365 -5.57 8.13 14.71
C LYS A 365 -5.21 8.60 13.32
N LYS A 366 -4.77 9.84 13.20
CA LYS A 366 -3.99 10.33 12.07
C LYS A 366 -2.54 10.47 12.50
N LYS A 367 -1.60 9.94 11.71
CA LYS A 367 -0.17 10.08 11.96
C LYS A 367 0.54 10.52 10.70
N GLN A 368 1.26 11.63 10.80
CA GLN A 368 2.11 12.11 9.71
C GLN A 368 3.18 11.07 9.36
N ASN A 369 3.47 10.93 8.07
CA ASN A 369 4.51 10.05 7.59
C ASN A 369 5.88 10.70 7.83
N PRO A 370 6.80 10.08 8.60
CA PRO A 370 8.12 10.66 8.86
C PRO A 370 8.95 10.90 7.59
N ALA A 371 8.81 10.03 6.58
CA ALA A 371 9.55 10.13 5.33
C ALA A 371 8.90 11.09 4.32
N LYS A 372 7.58 11.32 4.42
CA LYS A 372 6.82 12.20 3.52
C LYS A 372 5.91 13.12 4.35
N PRO A 373 6.43 14.26 4.86
CA PRO A 373 5.69 15.11 5.81
C PRO A 373 4.37 15.68 5.27
N HIS A 374 4.20 15.80 3.95
CA HIS A 374 2.94 16.25 3.35
C HIS A 374 1.85 15.17 3.36
N LEU A 375 2.20 13.92 3.71
CA LEU A 375 1.28 12.79 3.79
C LEU A 375 1.10 12.30 5.24
N CYS A 376 -0.06 11.71 5.48
CA CYS A 376 -0.41 11.05 6.72
C CYS A 376 -1.05 9.69 6.47
N ASN A 377 -0.97 8.84 7.49
CA ASN A 377 -1.67 7.58 7.55
C ASN A 377 -2.82 7.71 8.56
N VAL A 378 -3.97 7.16 8.21
CA VAL A 378 -5.18 7.24 9.01
C VAL A 378 -5.59 5.84 9.41
N ILE A 379 -5.83 5.65 10.70
CA ILE A 379 -6.36 4.41 11.27
C ILE A 379 -7.82 4.67 11.61
N MET A 380 -8.71 3.87 11.04
CA MET A 380 -10.15 4.04 11.18
C MET A 380 -10.77 2.74 11.69
N LYS A 381 -11.70 2.87 12.64
CA LYS A 381 -12.57 1.77 13.08
C LYS A 381 -13.86 1.87 12.28
N VAL A 382 -14.25 0.78 11.62
CA VAL A 382 -15.38 0.77 10.68
C VAL A 382 -16.32 -0.37 11.00
N LYS A 383 -17.59 -0.25 10.63
CA LYS A 383 -18.52 -1.40 10.66
C LYS A 383 -18.08 -2.51 9.68
N PRO A 384 -18.43 -3.79 9.93
CA PRO A 384 -18.08 -4.93 9.06
C PRO A 384 -18.48 -4.71 7.59
N GLU A 385 -19.66 -4.15 7.36
CA GLU A 385 -20.23 -3.91 6.04
C GLU A 385 -19.39 -2.87 5.27
N ILE A 386 -19.04 -1.75 5.91
CA ILE A 386 -18.14 -0.76 5.31
C ILE A 386 -16.76 -1.34 5.04
N ARG A 387 -16.20 -2.15 5.95
CA ARG A 387 -14.93 -2.82 5.69
C ARG A 387 -15.01 -3.71 4.45
N ASN A 388 -16.12 -4.42 4.24
CA ASN A 388 -16.31 -5.27 3.07
C ASN A 388 -16.38 -4.46 1.78
N ILE A 389 -17.08 -3.31 1.80
CA ILE A 389 -17.07 -2.37 0.66
C ILE A 389 -15.64 -1.88 0.39
N LEU A 390 -14.95 -1.36 1.41
CA LEU A 390 -13.61 -0.79 1.28
C LEU A 390 -12.57 -1.80 0.75
N ILE A 391 -12.57 -3.02 1.28
CA ILE A 391 -11.52 -4.01 0.99
C ILE A 391 -11.88 -4.92 -0.18
N ASN A 392 -13.14 -5.36 -0.27
CA ASN A 392 -13.54 -6.39 -1.23
C ASN A 392 -14.18 -5.79 -2.49
N GLU A 393 -15.08 -4.80 -2.36
CA GLU A 393 -15.75 -4.20 -3.52
C GLU A 393 -14.85 -3.18 -4.21
N LEU A 394 -14.26 -2.27 -3.43
CA LEU A 394 -13.32 -1.25 -3.90
C LEU A 394 -11.88 -1.76 -4.04
N ASN A 395 -11.62 -3.04 -3.75
CA ASN A 395 -10.29 -3.65 -3.81
C ASN A 395 -9.19 -2.87 -3.05
N GLY A 396 -9.55 -2.23 -1.92
CA GLY A 396 -8.62 -1.43 -1.12
C GLY A 396 -8.16 -0.14 -1.80
N ARG A 397 -8.92 0.38 -2.78
CA ARG A 397 -8.66 1.64 -3.48
C ARG A 397 -9.82 2.59 -3.23
N VAL A 398 -9.64 3.51 -2.28
CA VAL A 398 -10.68 4.46 -1.86
C VAL A 398 -10.43 5.78 -2.54
N ASN A 399 -11.46 6.35 -3.16
CA ASN A 399 -11.38 7.65 -3.78
C ASN A 399 -11.48 8.76 -2.72
N ILE A 400 -10.59 9.74 -2.81
CA ILE A 400 -10.68 11.01 -2.10
C ILE A 400 -10.36 12.08 -3.12
N GLU A 401 -11.34 12.92 -3.44
CA GLU A 401 -11.26 13.86 -4.57
C GLU A 401 -10.86 13.15 -5.87
N TYR A 402 -9.77 13.59 -6.51
CA TYR A 402 -9.26 13.07 -7.77
C TYR A 402 -8.12 12.07 -7.57
N SER A 403 -7.95 11.53 -6.37
CA SER A 403 -6.88 10.59 -6.02
C SER A 403 -7.45 9.29 -5.46
N TYR A 404 -6.79 8.18 -5.76
CA TYR A 404 -7.03 6.91 -5.08
C TYR A 404 -6.05 6.74 -3.91
N ILE A 405 -6.56 6.30 -2.78
CA ILE A 405 -5.78 6.06 -1.56
C ILE A 405 -5.88 4.58 -1.21
N HIS A 406 -4.73 3.98 -0.92
CA HIS A 406 -4.69 2.56 -0.56
C HIS A 406 -5.18 2.34 0.87
N VAL A 407 -6.10 1.39 1.03
CA VAL A 407 -6.66 0.95 2.30
C VAL A 407 -6.41 -0.55 2.47
N GLU A 408 -5.93 -0.94 3.64
CA GLU A 408 -5.71 -2.32 4.05
C GLU A 408 -6.30 -2.60 5.43
N ASP A 409 -6.59 -3.85 5.73
CA ASP A 409 -6.92 -4.24 7.10
C ASP A 409 -5.71 -4.07 8.02
N MET A 410 -5.94 -3.47 9.18
CA MET A 410 -4.96 -3.42 10.23
C MET A 410 -4.99 -4.72 11.03
N SER A 411 -3.82 -5.35 11.20
CA SER A 411 -3.70 -6.53 12.06
C SER A 411 -4.08 -6.22 13.50
N PRO A 412 -5.03 -6.97 14.11
CA PRO A 412 -5.34 -6.82 15.53
C PRO A 412 -4.23 -7.37 16.43
N LEU A 413 -3.26 -8.11 15.85
CA LEU A 413 -2.14 -8.65 16.59
C LEU A 413 -1.19 -7.53 17.01
N ARG A 414 -1.01 -7.40 18.33
CA ARG A 414 0.00 -6.51 18.92
C ARG A 414 1.19 -7.33 19.38
N GLN A 415 2.36 -7.07 18.80
CA GLN A 415 3.65 -7.59 19.25
C GLN A 415 4.47 -6.44 19.84
N CYS A 416 5.03 -6.66 21.03
CA CYS A 416 5.84 -5.67 21.72
C CYS A 416 7.24 -5.59 21.08
N PHE A 417 7.69 -4.39 20.74
CA PHE A 417 9.01 -4.19 20.13
C PHE A 417 10.19 -4.34 21.10
N HIS A 418 9.95 -4.35 22.43
CA HIS A 418 11.02 -4.57 23.42
C HIS A 418 11.28 -6.05 23.72
N CYS A 419 10.21 -6.84 23.88
CA CYS A 419 10.34 -8.24 24.31
C CYS A 419 9.85 -9.26 23.27
N PHE A 420 9.31 -8.82 22.14
CA PHE A 420 8.69 -9.63 21.07
C PHE A 420 7.53 -10.54 21.50
N GLY A 421 7.08 -10.41 22.75
CA GLY A 421 5.87 -11.03 23.24
C GLY A 421 4.61 -10.35 22.68
N PHE A 422 3.48 -11.03 22.83
CA PHE A 422 2.20 -10.59 22.28
C PHE A 422 1.31 -9.91 23.33
N LYS A 423 0.23 -9.26 22.87
CA LYS A 423 -0.87 -8.70 23.67
C LYS A 423 -0.54 -7.46 24.51
N HIS A 424 0.63 -6.86 24.34
CA HIS A 424 0.99 -5.58 24.98
C HIS A 424 1.87 -4.73 24.07
N ILE A 425 1.95 -3.44 24.37
CA ILE A 425 2.83 -2.48 23.68
C ILE A 425 4.08 -2.21 24.53
N ALA A 426 5.09 -1.59 23.91
CA ALA A 426 6.35 -1.21 24.56
C ALA A 426 6.15 -0.45 25.88
N GLU A 427 5.24 0.53 25.89
CA GLU A 427 4.93 1.36 27.07
C GLU A 427 4.49 0.54 28.30
N TYR A 428 3.73 -0.54 28.09
CA TYR A 428 3.23 -1.42 29.15
C TYR A 428 3.98 -2.75 29.18
N CYS A 429 5.25 -2.77 28.73
CA CYS A 429 6.03 -3.99 28.72
C CYS A 429 6.44 -4.41 30.14
N PRO A 430 6.14 -5.65 30.56
CA PRO A 430 6.61 -6.17 31.85
C PRO A 430 8.14 -6.30 31.91
N ARG A 431 8.82 -6.26 30.75
CA ARG A 431 10.28 -6.32 30.60
C ARG A 431 10.85 -5.01 30.07
N LYS A 432 10.25 -3.86 30.37
CA LYS A 432 10.66 -2.55 29.85
C LYS A 432 12.14 -2.19 30.07
N ASN A 433 12.77 -2.73 31.12
CA ASN A 433 14.19 -2.48 31.42
C ASN A 433 15.16 -3.44 30.70
N ARG A 434 14.64 -4.36 29.88
CA ARG A 434 15.43 -5.40 29.22
C ARG A 434 15.07 -5.44 27.74
N GLN A 435 16.02 -5.09 26.90
CA GLN A 435 15.85 -5.28 25.47
C GLN A 435 16.15 -6.72 25.11
N ILE A 436 15.22 -7.36 24.41
CA ILE A 436 15.41 -8.72 23.93
C ILE A 436 15.99 -8.66 22.52
N CYS A 437 16.91 -9.56 22.22
CA CYS A 437 17.45 -9.74 20.89
C CYS A 437 16.46 -10.50 20.01
N LEU A 438 16.12 -9.95 18.85
CA LEU A 438 15.20 -10.56 17.90
C LEU A 438 15.74 -11.87 17.28
N HIS A 439 17.07 -12.01 17.25
CA HIS A 439 17.78 -13.14 16.64
C HIS A 439 17.88 -14.34 17.59
N CYS A 440 18.45 -14.17 18.78
CA CYS A 440 18.71 -15.28 19.71
C CYS A 440 17.82 -15.29 20.97
N GLY A 441 17.03 -14.23 21.19
CA GLY A 441 16.18 -14.08 22.37
C GLY A 441 16.96 -13.83 23.68
N GLY A 442 18.21 -13.40 23.61
CA GLY A 442 19.02 -12.94 24.75
C GLY A 442 18.69 -11.50 25.16
N GLU A 443 19.22 -11.04 26.30
CA GLU A 443 18.99 -9.68 26.83
C GLU A 443 20.02 -8.67 26.30
N HIS A 444 19.96 -8.36 25.01
CA HIS A 444 20.80 -7.38 24.32
C HIS A 444 20.13 -6.86 23.04
N LEU A 445 20.68 -5.80 22.45
CA LEU A 445 20.26 -5.33 21.12
C LEU A 445 20.70 -6.30 20.03
N ILE A 446 19.94 -6.43 18.93
CA ILE A 446 20.40 -7.23 17.78
C ILE A 446 21.76 -6.75 17.24
N SER A 447 22.05 -5.45 17.37
CA SER A 447 23.34 -4.83 17.03
C SER A 447 24.52 -5.38 17.85
N GLU A 448 24.26 -6.01 19.00
CA GLU A 448 25.24 -6.53 19.96
C GLU A 448 25.22 -8.08 20.04
N CYS A 449 24.42 -8.74 19.20
CA CYS A 449 24.27 -10.19 19.24
C CYS A 449 25.56 -10.89 18.79
N MET A 450 26.17 -11.67 19.68
CA MET A 450 27.35 -12.50 19.37
C MET A 450 27.00 -13.75 18.57
N ASN A 451 25.74 -14.20 18.64
CA ASN A 451 25.26 -15.42 17.99
C ASN A 451 24.61 -15.11 16.62
N ARG A 452 25.22 -14.24 15.80
CA ARG A 452 24.67 -13.87 14.48
C ARG A 452 24.91 -14.92 13.41
N GLU A 453 25.99 -15.67 13.55
CA GLU A 453 26.36 -16.75 12.63
C GLU A 453 25.53 -18.02 12.87
N ASP A 454 24.92 -18.15 14.05
CA ASP A 454 24.00 -19.24 14.38
C ASP A 454 22.65 -19.06 13.70
N ALA A 455 21.88 -20.14 13.58
CA ALA A 455 20.49 -20.04 13.15
C ALA A 455 19.66 -19.21 14.15
N PRO A 456 18.77 -18.31 13.69
CA PRO A 456 17.92 -17.52 14.56
C PRO A 456 17.02 -18.42 15.40
N THR A 457 16.80 -18.06 16.66
CA THR A 457 15.96 -18.79 17.61
C THR A 457 14.80 -17.92 18.10
N CYS A 458 13.59 -18.29 17.73
CA CYS A 458 12.35 -17.60 18.09
C CYS A 458 12.10 -17.71 19.60
N LEU A 459 12.14 -16.57 20.29
CA LEU A 459 11.85 -16.51 21.72
C LEU A 459 10.46 -17.08 22.06
N ASN A 460 9.44 -16.77 21.25
CA ASN A 460 8.07 -17.20 21.51
C ASN A 460 7.93 -18.73 21.39
N CYS A 461 8.49 -19.34 20.34
CA CYS A 461 8.51 -20.80 20.19
C CYS A 461 9.36 -21.49 21.28
N ARG A 462 10.44 -20.85 21.72
CA ARG A 462 11.27 -21.34 22.84
C ARG A 462 10.49 -21.37 24.15
N ILE A 463 9.76 -20.30 24.47
CA ILE A 463 8.90 -20.22 25.67
C ILE A 463 7.79 -21.28 25.62
N GLU A 464 7.17 -21.48 24.45
CA GLU A 464 6.13 -22.49 24.22
C GLU A 464 6.68 -23.91 24.05
N GLN A 465 7.99 -24.11 24.22
CA GLN A 465 8.66 -25.41 24.14
C GLN A 465 8.39 -26.16 22.82
N LEU A 466 8.50 -25.44 21.69
CA LEU A 466 8.37 -25.99 20.33
C LEU A 466 9.76 -26.12 19.66
N PRO A 467 10.59 -27.12 20.04
CA PRO A 467 12.00 -27.20 19.63
C PRO A 467 12.18 -27.34 18.11
N SER A 468 11.34 -28.12 17.44
CA SER A 468 11.44 -28.37 15.99
C SER A 468 10.99 -27.19 15.12
N GLN A 469 10.41 -26.15 15.72
CA GLN A 469 9.83 -25.00 15.01
C GLN A 469 10.36 -23.66 15.51
N ARG A 470 11.52 -23.63 16.19
CA ARG A 470 12.09 -22.39 16.74
C ARG A 470 13.12 -21.72 15.86
N ASN A 471 13.55 -22.34 14.76
CA ASN A 471 14.62 -21.86 13.89
C ASN A 471 14.15 -20.73 12.95
N HIS A 472 13.74 -19.60 13.53
CA HIS A 472 13.35 -18.38 12.82
C HIS A 472 13.36 -17.18 13.79
N MET A 473 13.32 -15.95 13.27
CA MET A 473 13.26 -14.73 14.09
C MET A 473 11.88 -14.58 14.77
N ALA A 474 11.81 -13.96 15.95
CA ALA A 474 10.53 -13.84 16.68
C ALA A 474 9.42 -13.04 15.96
N THR A 475 9.77 -12.33 14.88
CA THR A 475 8.87 -11.57 13.99
C THR A 475 8.53 -12.32 12.70
N SER A 476 9.00 -13.55 12.53
CA SER A 476 8.72 -14.36 11.34
C SER A 476 7.23 -14.59 11.19
N ARG A 477 6.71 -14.42 9.96
CA ARG A 477 5.29 -14.62 9.62
C ARG A 477 4.89 -16.09 9.69
N ASP A 478 5.85 -16.99 9.54
CA ASP A 478 5.63 -18.43 9.58
C ASP A 478 5.75 -19.00 11.02
N CYS A 479 5.91 -18.12 12.02
CA CYS A 479 5.97 -18.53 13.41
C CYS A 479 4.63 -19.16 13.84
N PRO A 480 4.62 -20.44 14.29
CA PRO A 480 3.39 -21.15 14.65
C PRO A 480 2.68 -20.50 15.84
N VAL A 481 3.45 -19.93 16.79
CA VAL A 481 2.90 -19.20 17.94
C VAL A 481 2.23 -17.90 17.46
N MET A 482 2.89 -17.16 16.55
CA MET A 482 2.33 -15.93 15.97
C MET A 482 1.05 -16.22 15.19
N LEU A 483 1.05 -17.24 14.32
CA LEU A 483 -0.12 -17.64 13.54
C LEU A 483 -1.29 -18.05 14.44
N ARG A 484 -1.03 -18.79 15.52
CA ARG A 484 -2.06 -19.18 16.50
C ARG A 484 -2.66 -17.96 17.19
N ILE A 485 -1.83 -17.03 17.66
CA ILE A 485 -2.31 -15.82 18.35
C ILE A 485 -3.00 -14.89 17.37
N MET A 486 -2.49 -14.75 16.16
CA MET A 486 -3.11 -13.99 15.07
C MET A 486 -4.52 -14.52 14.78
N LYS A 487 -4.68 -15.83 14.58
CA LYS A 487 -6.01 -16.45 14.41
C LYS A 487 -6.94 -16.12 15.57
N ASN A 488 -6.47 -16.23 16.81
CA ASN A 488 -7.26 -15.89 18.00
C ASN A 488 -7.62 -14.39 18.07
N SER A 489 -6.74 -13.51 17.62
CA SER A 489 -7.00 -12.07 17.54
C SER A 489 -8.00 -11.73 16.43
N LEU A 490 -7.93 -12.40 15.28
CA LEU A 490 -8.88 -12.24 14.19
C LEU A 490 -10.30 -12.69 14.60
N ASN A 491 -10.41 -13.80 15.33
CA ASN A 491 -11.70 -14.29 15.85
C ASN A 491 -12.36 -13.34 16.87
N GLN A 492 -11.60 -12.38 17.42
CA GLN A 492 -12.14 -11.36 18.31
C GLN A 492 -12.70 -10.16 17.54
N VAL A 493 -12.43 -10.03 16.24
CA VAL A 493 -12.89 -8.93 15.40
C VAL A 493 -14.13 -9.36 14.61
N ASN A 494 -15.09 -8.45 14.47
CA ASN A 494 -16.31 -8.68 13.72
C ASN A 494 -16.10 -8.35 12.24
N TYR A 495 -15.66 -9.33 11.45
CA TYR A 495 -15.52 -9.13 10.00
C TYR A 495 -16.80 -9.48 9.21
N ALA A 496 -17.86 -9.92 9.88
CA ALA A 496 -19.13 -10.33 9.30
C ALA A 496 -20.31 -9.65 9.99
#